data_AF-A0A9R0Y8S5-F1
#
_entry.id   AF-A0A9R0Y8S5-F1
#
_cell.length_a   1.000
_cell.length_b   1.000
_cell.length_c   1.000
_cell.angle_alpha   90.00
_cell.angle_beta   90.00
_cell.angle_gamma   90.00
#
_symmetry.space_group_name_H-M   'P 1'
#
loop_
_entity.id
_entity.type
_entity.pdbx_description
1 polymer ?
#
loop_
_entity_poly.entity_id
_entity_poly.type
_entity_poly.pdbx_seq_one_letter_code
_entity_poly.pdbx_strand_id
1 'polypeptide(L)'
;MKAAMSSKDGIINTVSANIPMAPLLRLLKPNGKMILVGLPEKPMEISPFALVAANKTLAGSCIGGMRDTQEMLDLAAKHDVTADIEVIGAEYVNTAMERLAKGT
;
A
#
# COMPACT_ATOMS: atom_id res chain seq x y z
N MET A 1 7.64 -17.42 -1.35
CA MET A 1 6.17 -17.19 -1.22
C MET A 1 5.31 -18.46 -1.11
N LYS A 2 5.74 -19.67 -1.56
CA LYS A 2 4.87 -20.87 -1.53
C LYS A 2 4.23 -21.18 -0.16
N ALA A 3 4.97 -21.06 0.94
CA ALA A 3 4.46 -21.34 2.29
C ALA A 3 3.41 -20.33 2.79
N ALA A 4 3.31 -19.15 2.17
CA ALA A 4 2.39 -18.08 2.57
C ALA A 4 1.18 -17.95 1.61
N MET A 5 0.99 -18.91 0.70
CA MET A 5 -0.16 -18.92 -0.20
C MET A 5 -1.46 -18.96 0.58
N SER A 6 -2.43 -18.13 0.18
CA SER A 6 -3.75 -18.03 0.81
C SER A 6 -3.71 -17.91 2.34
N SER A 7 -2.80 -17.09 2.86
CA SER A 7 -2.61 -16.88 4.30
C SER A 7 -3.05 -15.50 4.79
N LYS A 8 -3.26 -14.53 3.89
CA LYS A 8 -3.57 -13.14 4.24
C LYS A 8 -5.05 -12.84 4.00
N ASP A 9 -5.72 -12.25 4.99
CA ASP A 9 -7.10 -11.76 4.85
C ASP A 9 -7.14 -10.44 4.06
N GLY A 10 -6.09 -9.61 4.20
CA GLY A 10 -5.95 -8.37 3.46
C GLY A 10 -4.49 -8.00 3.17
N ILE A 11 -4.29 -7.19 2.14
CA ILE A 11 -3.00 -6.61 1.76
C ILE A 11 -3.21 -5.12 1.47
N ILE A 12 -2.40 -4.25 2.08
CA ILE A 12 -2.26 -2.85 1.69
C ILE A 12 -1.03 -2.75 0.78
N ASN A 13 -1.24 -2.42 -0.49
CA ASN A 13 -0.17 -2.29 -1.47
C ASN A 13 0.24 -0.82 -1.64
N THR A 14 1.43 -0.49 -1.15
CA THR A 14 2.02 0.86 -1.15
C THR A 14 3.02 1.08 -2.30
N VAL A 15 3.20 0.11 -3.20
CA VAL A 15 4.25 0.17 -4.23
C VAL A 15 3.85 1.14 -5.36
N SER A 16 4.66 2.17 -5.57
CA SER A 16 4.51 3.17 -6.66
C SER A 16 5.30 2.81 -7.93
N ALA A 17 5.80 1.58 -8.04
CA ALA A 17 6.46 1.05 -9.21
C ALA A 17 5.63 -0.05 -9.87
N ASN A 18 5.81 -0.26 -11.17
CA ASN A 18 5.15 -1.35 -11.88
C ASN A 18 5.71 -2.70 -11.44
N ILE A 19 4.90 -3.48 -10.71
CA ILE A 19 5.23 -4.82 -10.25
C ILE A 19 4.17 -5.84 -10.69
N PRO A 20 4.53 -7.13 -10.86
CA PRO A 20 3.55 -8.18 -11.12
C PRO A 20 2.56 -8.35 -9.95
N MET A 21 1.26 -8.26 -10.22
CA MET A 21 0.22 -8.37 -9.19
C MET A 21 -0.14 -9.81 -8.81
N ALA A 22 0.03 -10.75 -9.74
CA ALA A 22 -0.36 -12.15 -9.54
C ALA A 22 0.28 -12.82 -8.30
N PRO A 23 1.59 -12.64 -8.00
CA PRO A 23 2.19 -13.18 -6.78
C PRO A 23 1.53 -12.65 -5.50
N LEU A 24 1.20 -11.36 -5.44
CA LEU A 24 0.56 -10.74 -4.27
C LEU A 24 -0.87 -11.24 -4.09
N LEU A 25 -1.64 -11.33 -5.18
CA LEU A 25 -3.01 -11.86 -5.14
C LEU A 25 -3.04 -13.33 -4.69
N ARG A 26 -2.00 -14.12 -4.93
CA ARG A 26 -1.90 -15.52 -4.45
C ARG A 26 -1.70 -15.64 -2.93
N LEU A 27 -1.23 -14.58 -2.27
CA LEU A 27 -1.10 -14.56 -0.81
C LEU A 27 -2.46 -14.40 -0.12
N LEU A 28 -3.45 -13.83 -0.82
CA LEU A 28 -4.79 -13.64 -0.28
C LEU A 28 -5.55 -14.96 -0.15
N LYS A 29 -6.21 -15.12 0.99
CA LYS A 29 -7.26 -16.11 1.24
C LYS A 29 -8.44 -15.91 0.27
N PRO A 30 -9.32 -16.91 0.11
CA PRO A 30 -10.63 -16.67 -0.50
C PRO A 30 -11.36 -15.51 0.19
N ASN A 31 -12.02 -14.65 -0.58
CA ASN A 31 -12.64 -13.40 -0.13
C ASN A 31 -11.67 -12.33 0.42
N GLY A 32 -10.36 -12.54 0.28
CA GLY A 32 -9.35 -11.58 0.73
C GLY A 32 -9.36 -10.30 -0.11
N LYS A 33 -8.92 -9.20 0.50
CA LYS A 33 -8.97 -7.86 -0.09
C LYS A 33 -7.57 -7.28 -0.30
N MET A 34 -7.30 -6.76 -1.49
CA MET A 34 -6.14 -5.94 -1.75
C MET A 34 -6.57 -4.48 -1.89
N ILE A 35 -5.98 -3.61 -1.07
CA ILE A 35 -6.21 -2.17 -1.11
C ILE A 35 -4.99 -1.52 -1.74
N LEU A 36 -5.21 -0.82 -2.85
CA LEU A 36 -4.20 -0.07 -3.58
C LEU A 36 -4.15 1.36 -3.03
N VAL A 37 -2.96 1.73 -2.55
CA VAL A 37 -2.63 3.11 -2.16
C VAL A 37 -1.37 3.63 -2.87
N GLY A 38 -0.59 2.73 -3.48
CA GLY A 38 0.50 3.06 -4.41
C GLY A 38 0.00 3.34 -5.83
N LEU A 39 0.69 4.23 -6.54
CA LEU A 39 0.33 4.70 -7.88
C LEU A 39 1.49 4.47 -8.86
N PRO A 40 1.53 3.33 -9.58
CA PRO A 40 2.52 3.10 -10.62
C PRO A 40 2.22 3.92 -11.88
N GLU A 41 3.27 4.26 -12.64
CA GLU A 41 3.15 5.08 -13.86
C GLU A 41 2.40 4.39 -15.00
N LYS A 42 2.59 3.08 -15.18
CA LYS A 42 1.92 2.31 -16.24
C LYS A 42 0.71 1.55 -15.68
N PRO A 43 -0.30 1.24 -16.51
CA PRO A 43 -1.43 0.41 -16.11
C PRO A 43 -0.99 -0.93 -15.49
N MET A 44 -1.72 -1.40 -14.48
CA MET A 44 -1.50 -2.70 -13.87
C MET A 44 -2.16 -3.82 -14.67
N GLU A 45 -1.42 -4.90 -14.91
CA GLU A 45 -1.94 -6.10 -15.54
C GLU A 45 -2.48 -7.07 -14.47
N ILE A 46 -3.78 -7.35 -14.55
CA ILE A 46 -4.48 -8.25 -13.63
C ILE A 46 -5.27 -9.27 -14.44
N SER A 47 -4.98 -10.55 -14.23
CA SER A 47 -5.80 -11.62 -14.78
C SER A 47 -7.16 -11.66 -14.06
N PRO A 48 -8.30 -11.59 -14.77
CA PRO A 48 -9.62 -11.70 -14.15
C PRO A 48 -9.80 -12.98 -13.32
N PHE A 49 -9.21 -14.09 -13.77
CA PHE A 49 -9.27 -15.37 -13.05
C PHE A 49 -8.58 -15.31 -11.69
N ALA A 50 -7.57 -14.45 -11.52
CA ALA A 50 -6.89 -14.25 -10.23
C ALA A 50 -7.82 -13.68 -9.15
N LEU A 51 -8.89 -12.98 -9.55
CA LEU A 51 -9.92 -12.44 -8.66
C LEU A 51 -11.10 -13.41 -8.53
N VAL A 52 -11.66 -13.86 -9.66
CA VAL A 52 -12.89 -14.65 -9.72
C VAL A 52 -12.74 -16.02 -9.03
N ALA A 53 -11.61 -16.71 -9.23
CA ALA A 53 -11.43 -18.08 -8.74
C ALA A 53 -11.53 -18.23 -7.21
N ALA A 54 -11.35 -17.14 -6.47
CA ALA A 54 -11.39 -17.14 -5.00
C ALA A 54 -12.15 -15.92 -4.45
N ASN A 55 -13.01 -15.30 -5.26
CA ASN A 55 -13.84 -14.15 -4.89
C ASN A 55 -13.05 -12.99 -4.22
N LYS A 56 -11.87 -12.66 -4.74
CA LYS A 56 -11.01 -11.63 -4.14
C LYS A 56 -11.43 -10.23 -4.58
N THR A 57 -11.24 -9.25 -3.70
CA THR A 57 -11.50 -7.84 -4.00
C THR A 57 -10.20 -7.10 -4.27
N LEU A 58 -10.22 -6.26 -5.30
CA LEU A 58 -9.22 -5.22 -5.53
C LEU A 58 -9.93 -3.88 -5.41
N ALA A 59 -9.45 -3.00 -4.53
CA ALA A 59 -10.04 -1.69 -4.31
C ALA A 59 -8.94 -0.62 -4.21
N GLY A 60 -9.27 0.62 -4.56
CA GLY A 60 -8.42 1.78 -4.35
C GLY A 60 -8.86 2.58 -3.13
N SER A 61 -7.92 3.27 -2.49
CA SER A 61 -8.20 4.27 -1.47
C SER A 61 -7.23 5.44 -1.65
N CYS A 62 -7.75 6.66 -1.57
CA CYS A 62 -6.96 7.88 -1.75
C CYS A 62 -7.33 8.85 -0.63
N ILE A 63 -6.46 8.93 0.38
CA ILE A 63 -6.62 9.83 1.53
C ILE A 63 -7.92 9.51 2.31
N GLY A 64 -8.16 10.18 3.44
CA GLY A 64 -9.40 10.13 4.21
C GLY A 64 -10.05 11.50 4.34
N GLY A 65 -11.31 11.56 4.76
CA GLY A 65 -11.97 12.82 5.07
C GLY A 65 -11.38 13.51 6.30
N MET A 66 -11.82 14.75 6.58
CA MET A 66 -11.39 15.47 7.80
C MET A 66 -11.72 14.69 9.08
N ARG A 67 -12.92 14.09 9.12
CA ARG A 67 -13.34 13.25 10.25
C ARG A 67 -12.44 12.02 10.41
N ASP A 68 -12.21 11.29 9.33
CA ASP A 68 -11.35 10.09 9.35
C ASP A 68 -9.92 10.44 9.77
N THR A 69 -9.41 11.59 9.33
CA THR A 69 -8.09 12.09 9.70
C THR A 69 -8.02 12.39 11.20
N GLN A 70 -9.05 13.00 11.78
CA GLN A 70 -9.10 13.23 13.23
C GLN A 70 -9.13 11.92 14.00
N GLU A 71 -9.97 10.97 13.60
CA GLU A 71 -10.05 9.64 14.23
C GLU A 71 -8.70 8.89 14.13
N MET A 72 -7.98 9.03 13.01
CA MET A 72 -6.64 8.48 12.82
C MET A 72 -5.61 9.11 13.76
N LEU A 73 -5.60 10.44 13.89
CA LEU A 73 -4.68 11.15 14.80
C LEU A 73 -4.94 10.78 16.27
N ASP A 74 -6.21 10.68 16.68
CA ASP A 74 -6.60 10.28 18.03
C ASP A 74 -6.14 8.86 18.35
N LEU A 75 -6.29 7.94 17.38
CA LEU A 75 -5.79 6.56 17.50
C LEU A 75 -4.25 6.52 17.60
N ALA A 76 -3.57 7.30 16.75
CA ALA A 76 -2.11 7.36 16.73
C ALA A 76 -1.56 7.88 18.07
N ALA A 77 -2.13 8.97 18.59
CA ALA A 77 -1.76 9.52 19.89
C ALA A 77 -2.03 8.54 21.05
N LYS A 78 -3.15 7.81 21.01
CA LYS A 78 -3.49 6.80 22.03
C LYS A 78 -2.52 5.62 22.08
N HIS A 79 -1.97 5.23 20.92
CA HIS A 79 -1.16 4.02 20.78
C HIS A 79 0.31 4.30 20.49
N ASP A 80 0.75 5.56 20.64
CA ASP A 80 2.12 6.01 20.38
C ASP A 80 2.62 5.62 18.98
N VAL A 81 1.75 5.78 17.97
CA VAL A 81 2.09 5.51 16.58
C VAL A 81 2.69 6.77 15.96
N THR A 82 3.99 6.75 15.72
CA THR A 82 4.71 7.82 15.02
C THR A 82 5.44 7.28 13.79
N ALA A 83 5.79 8.17 12.86
CA ALA A 83 6.66 7.82 11.75
C ALA A 83 8.12 7.88 12.19
N ASP A 84 8.96 7.02 11.59
CA ASP A 84 10.41 7.23 11.59
C ASP A 84 10.73 8.37 10.63
N ILE A 85 11.41 9.40 11.13
CA ILE A 85 11.65 10.64 10.37
C ILE A 85 13.13 11.00 10.28
N GLU A 86 13.48 11.66 9.18
CA GLU A 86 14.71 12.42 9.02
C GLU A 86 14.33 13.91 8.92
N VAL A 87 14.79 14.72 9.88
CA VAL A 87 14.53 16.16 9.87
C VAL A 87 15.58 16.86 9.00
N ILE A 88 15.12 17.58 7.98
CA ILE A 88 15.97 18.31 7.02
C ILE A 88 15.66 19.80 7.02
N GLY A 89 16.64 20.63 6.67
CA GLY A 89 16.43 22.04 6.36
C GLY A 89 15.71 22.22 5.03
N ALA A 90 14.97 23.32 4.87
CA ALA A 90 14.21 23.59 3.66
C ALA A 90 15.11 23.71 2.41
N GLU A 91 16.32 24.20 2.59
CA GLU A 91 17.37 24.31 1.56
C GLU A 91 17.82 22.95 1.00
N TYR A 92 17.61 21.87 1.75
CA TYR A 92 18.02 20.51 1.38
C TYR A 92 16.94 19.74 0.58
N VAL A 93 15.77 20.36 0.34
CA VAL A 93 14.60 19.69 -0.25
C VAL A 93 14.90 19.01 -1.59
N ASN A 94 15.68 19.64 -2.47
CA ASN A 94 15.97 19.08 -3.79
C ASN A 94 16.81 17.80 -3.69
N THR A 95 17.83 17.80 -2.82
CA THR A 95 18.65 16.62 -2.56
C THR A 95 17.83 15.50 -1.90
N ALA A 96 16.92 15.84 -0.99
CA ALA A 96 16.00 14.86 -0.40
C ALA A 96 15.06 14.22 -1.44
N MET A 97 14.57 15.00 -2.42
CA MET A 97 13.75 14.47 -3.51
C MET A 97 14.51 13.50 -4.42
N GLU A 98 15.79 13.78 -4.72
CA GLU A 98 16.65 12.85 -5.49
C GLU A 98 16.92 11.54 -4.75
N ARG A 99 17.08 11.61 -3.42
CA ARG A 99 17.22 10.45 -2.53
C ARG A 99 15.94 9.62 -2.49
N LEU A 100 14.80 10.28 -2.31
CA LEU A 100 13.48 9.65 -2.34
C LEU A 100 13.23 8.88 -3.64
N ALA A 101 13.59 9.47 -4.79
CA ALA A 101 13.46 8.81 -6.09
C ALA A 101 14.32 7.54 -6.23
N LYS A 102 15.43 7.43 -5.48
CA LYS A 102 16.28 6.24 -5.41
C LYS A 102 15.81 5.22 -4.37
N GLY A 103 14.85 5.57 -3.52
CA GLY A 103 14.39 4.74 -2.40
C GLY A 103 15.40 4.65 -1.25
N THR A 104 16.17 5.73 -1.02
CA THR A 104 17.27 5.80 -0.02
C THR A 104 17.18 7.04 0.84
#